data_AF-A0A7Y5BME9-F1
#
_entry.id   AF-A0A7Y5BME9-F1
#
_cell.length_a   1.000
_cell.length_b   1.000
_cell.length_c   1.000
_cell.angle_alpha   90.00
_cell.angle_beta   90.00
_cell.angle_gamma   90.00
#
_symmetry.space_group_name_H-M   'P 1'
#
loop_
_entity.id
_entity.type
_entity.pdbx_description
1 polymer ?
#
loop_
_entity_poly.entity_id
_entity_poly.type
_entity_poly.pdbx_seq_one_letter_code
_entity_poly.pdbx_strand_id
1 'polypeptide(L)'
;MTDFSLIIPTFNESKNISILIPKLISLFEKNNIKFEIIVVDDDSPDGTWRVAKELSIRDERIHVIRRANKKGLSSAVIEGMELAKGNALGVIDADMQHDESILPKMLIALKENDLVVGSRVVEEGGYGEWGFVRRMMSKAATLLARILLPIPIGDPMSGFFILKRELFEEIAPLINPRGFKILLEFLGRKKGIRAKEIGYVFRTRIHGETKMSSSIIQNYIVALYDIRFGKYISLTFVKYSITGVIGIFVNLFGQFFATEVLNLKETGIIYQSYFKPSIAVVFGFELSVLSNYILNNIWTFNEFKKTGALDNIFGFIKFNLISVIGLIIQLSVWRLSLEIIQMYFPNMFGSFSTYISNLLGIFLATFGNYFLNKNFTWRYSE
;
A
#
# COMPACT_ATOMS: atom_id res chain seq x y z
N MET A 1 -35.29 -3.33 -13.72
CA MET A 1 -33.83 -3.45 -13.82
C MET A 1 -33.24 -2.16 -13.27
N THR A 2 -32.36 -2.27 -12.29
CA THR A 2 -31.66 -1.14 -11.67
C THR A 2 -30.53 -0.70 -12.61
N ASP A 3 -30.43 0.59 -12.91
CA ASP A 3 -29.40 1.09 -13.85
C ASP A 3 -28.17 1.59 -13.09
N PHE A 4 -28.35 2.07 -11.86
CA PHE A 4 -27.30 2.69 -11.04
C PHE A 4 -27.29 2.15 -9.60
N SER A 5 -26.13 1.76 -9.10
CA SER A 5 -25.91 1.42 -7.69
C SER A 5 -24.95 2.42 -7.07
N LEU A 6 -25.39 3.09 -6.01
CA LEU A 6 -24.55 4.03 -5.27
C LEU A 6 -24.11 3.41 -3.94
N ILE A 7 -22.80 3.19 -3.82
CA ILE A 7 -22.15 2.64 -2.63
C ILE A 7 -21.75 3.78 -1.70
N ILE A 8 -22.15 3.67 -0.43
CA ILE A 8 -21.86 4.64 0.62
C ILE A 8 -21.13 3.92 1.77
N PRO A 9 -19.79 3.94 1.80
CA PRO A 9 -19.04 3.37 2.92
C PRO A 9 -19.15 4.27 4.16
N THR A 10 -19.38 3.68 5.33
CA THR A 10 -19.64 4.42 6.57
C THR A 10 -18.82 3.92 7.76
N PHE A 11 -18.38 4.87 8.59
CA PHE A 11 -17.88 4.60 9.94
C PHE A 11 -18.11 5.83 10.83
N ASN A 12 -19.01 5.73 11.82
CA ASN A 12 -19.45 6.84 12.67
C ASN A 12 -20.11 8.01 11.93
N GLU A 13 -21.08 7.70 11.07
CA GLU A 13 -21.76 8.65 10.18
C GLU A 13 -23.28 8.71 10.41
N SER A 14 -23.76 8.29 11.59
CA SER A 14 -25.20 8.14 11.90
C SER A 14 -26.02 9.41 11.62
N LYS A 15 -25.48 10.58 11.98
CA LYS A 15 -26.11 11.89 11.74
C LYS A 15 -26.14 12.29 10.27
N ASN A 16 -25.11 11.93 9.52
CA ASN A 16 -25.01 12.32 8.11
C ASN A 16 -25.87 11.42 7.23
N ILE A 17 -25.93 10.12 7.52
CA ILE A 17 -26.72 9.13 6.77
C ILE A 17 -28.22 9.44 6.80
N SER A 18 -28.75 9.90 7.94
CA SER A 18 -30.17 10.28 8.05
C SER A 18 -30.56 11.47 7.17
N ILE A 19 -29.59 12.29 6.73
CA ILE A 19 -29.80 13.46 5.88
C ILE A 19 -29.46 13.12 4.42
N LEU A 20 -28.34 12.43 4.19
CA LEU A 20 -27.81 12.15 2.86
C LEU A 20 -28.73 11.24 2.05
N ILE A 21 -29.22 10.14 2.63
CA ILE A 21 -30.04 9.16 1.90
C ILE A 21 -31.34 9.79 1.37
N PRO A 22 -32.15 10.51 2.18
CA PRO A 22 -33.35 11.19 1.65
C PRO A 22 -33.04 12.17 0.51
N LYS A 23 -31.94 12.94 0.62
CA LYS A 23 -31.53 13.86 -0.44
C LYS A 23 -31.18 13.14 -1.75
N LEU A 24 -30.46 12.02 -1.66
CA LEU A 24 -30.12 11.20 -2.82
C LEU A 24 -31.37 10.62 -3.48
N ILE A 25 -32.31 10.10 -2.69
CA ILE A 25 -33.58 9.57 -3.21
C ILE A 25 -34.34 10.65 -3.97
N SER A 26 -34.55 11.83 -3.36
CA SER A 26 -35.24 12.95 -4.02
C SER A 26 -34.52 13.40 -5.29
N LEU A 27 -33.19 13.42 -5.29
CA LEU A 27 -32.39 13.76 -6.47
C LEU A 27 -32.60 12.74 -7.59
N PHE A 28 -32.54 11.44 -7.30
CA PHE A 28 -32.68 10.40 -8.31
C PHE A 28 -34.09 10.33 -8.88
N GLU A 29 -35.12 10.46 -8.03
CA GLU A 29 -36.52 10.50 -8.46
C GLU A 29 -36.80 11.70 -9.37
N LYS A 30 -36.32 12.89 -8.98
CA LYS A 30 -36.45 14.11 -9.79
C LYS A 30 -35.82 13.97 -11.18
N ASN A 31 -34.77 13.16 -11.31
CA ASN A 31 -34.07 12.94 -12.57
C ASN A 31 -34.46 11.61 -13.25
N ASN A 32 -35.49 10.92 -12.74
CA ASN A 32 -35.99 9.64 -13.27
C ASN A 32 -34.91 8.55 -13.41
N ILE A 33 -33.97 8.51 -12.46
CA ILE A 33 -32.89 7.52 -12.41
C ILE A 33 -33.40 6.29 -11.67
N LYS A 34 -33.20 5.09 -12.25
CA LYS A 34 -33.47 3.82 -11.56
C LYS A 34 -32.24 3.44 -10.73
N PHE A 35 -32.39 3.45 -9.41
CA PHE A 35 -31.25 3.33 -8.51
C PHE A 35 -31.47 2.30 -7.39
N GLU A 36 -30.35 1.89 -6.78
CA GLU A 36 -30.29 1.35 -5.43
C GLU A 36 -29.16 2.06 -4.66
N ILE A 37 -29.30 2.15 -3.34
CA ILE A 37 -28.29 2.71 -2.43
C ILE A 37 -27.79 1.58 -1.54
N ILE A 38 -26.48 1.38 -1.49
CA ILE A 38 -25.85 0.31 -0.71
C ILE A 38 -24.97 0.96 0.36
N VAL A 39 -25.43 0.94 1.60
CA VAL A 39 -24.68 1.40 2.76
C VAL A 39 -23.82 0.26 3.28
N VAL A 40 -22.51 0.47 3.36
CA VAL A 40 -21.55 -0.53 3.86
C VAL A 40 -20.89 0.01 5.12
N ASP A 41 -21.26 -0.55 6.27
CA ASP A 41 -20.88 -0.04 7.59
C ASP A 41 -19.92 -0.98 8.33
N ASP A 42 -18.82 -0.42 8.83
CA ASP A 42 -17.74 -1.14 9.55
C ASP A 42 -18.03 -1.30 11.04
N ASP A 43 -19.24 -1.78 11.34
CA ASP A 43 -19.75 -2.00 12.69
C ASP A 43 -19.63 -0.74 13.56
N SER A 44 -20.19 0.36 13.06
CA SER A 44 -20.07 1.67 13.69
C SER A 44 -20.63 1.66 15.13
N PRO A 45 -19.84 2.08 16.13
CA PRO A 45 -20.28 2.14 17.53
C PRO A 45 -21.38 3.17 17.76
N ASP A 46 -21.50 4.19 16.91
CA ASP A 46 -22.57 5.19 16.98
C ASP A 46 -23.92 4.69 16.43
N GLY A 47 -23.99 3.43 15.95
CA GLY A 47 -25.20 2.84 15.42
C GLY A 47 -25.56 3.29 14.00
N THR A 48 -24.62 3.80 13.20
CA THR A 48 -24.86 4.19 11.79
C THR A 48 -25.61 3.12 10.99
N TRP A 49 -25.23 1.84 11.10
CA TRP A 49 -25.93 0.74 10.44
C TRP A 49 -27.39 0.58 10.88
N ARG A 50 -27.76 0.93 12.11
CA ARG A 50 -29.16 0.90 12.59
C ARG A 50 -29.98 1.97 11.91
N VAL A 51 -29.45 3.19 11.85
CA VAL A 51 -30.11 4.31 11.16
C VAL A 51 -30.33 3.98 9.68
N ALA A 52 -29.30 3.46 9.00
CA ALA A 52 -29.43 3.00 7.63
C ALA A 52 -30.47 1.87 7.49
N LYS A 53 -30.52 0.94 8.45
CA LYS A 53 -31.48 -0.17 8.45
C LYS A 53 -32.92 0.31 8.60
N GLU A 54 -33.18 1.28 9.47
CA GLU A 54 -34.50 1.89 9.63
C GLU A 54 -34.98 2.55 8.33
N LEU A 55 -34.07 3.22 7.61
CA LEU A 55 -34.36 3.77 6.29
C LEU A 55 -34.69 2.67 5.27
N SER A 56 -33.95 1.55 5.27
CA SER A 56 -34.21 0.42 4.37
C SER A 56 -35.54 -0.30 4.61
N ILE A 57 -36.12 -0.17 5.80
CA ILE A 57 -37.46 -0.69 6.07
C ILE A 57 -38.53 0.15 5.37
N ARG A 58 -38.25 1.45 5.16
CA ARG A 58 -39.18 2.40 4.53
C ARG A 58 -39.04 2.44 3.00
N ASP A 59 -37.89 2.04 2.48
CA ASP A 59 -37.59 2.05 1.06
C ASP A 59 -36.73 0.83 0.67
N GLU A 60 -37.31 -0.08 -0.12
CA GLU A 60 -36.67 -1.33 -0.55
C GLU A 60 -35.45 -1.13 -1.46
N ARG A 61 -35.26 0.07 -2.01
CA ARG A 61 -34.10 0.44 -2.84
C ARG A 61 -32.83 0.67 -2.01
N ILE A 62 -32.94 0.67 -0.68
CA ILE A 62 -31.81 0.82 0.23
C ILE A 62 -31.39 -0.55 0.75
N HIS A 63 -30.11 -0.86 0.63
CA HIS A 63 -29.49 -2.06 1.14
C HIS A 63 -28.42 -1.70 2.17
N VAL A 64 -28.32 -2.49 3.24
CA VAL A 64 -27.40 -2.24 4.35
C VAL A 64 -26.57 -3.48 4.61
N ILE A 65 -25.26 -3.32 4.56
CA ILE A 65 -24.26 -4.35 4.85
C ILE A 65 -23.52 -3.92 6.12
N ARG A 66 -23.64 -4.71 7.18
CA ARG A 66 -22.88 -4.50 8.43
C ARG A 66 -21.73 -5.49 8.48
N ARG A 67 -20.50 -4.98 8.53
CA ARG A 67 -19.28 -5.78 8.48
C ARG A 67 -18.66 -5.94 9.87
N ALA A 68 -19.07 -7.00 10.57
CA ALA A 68 -18.45 -7.34 11.86
C ALA A 68 -16.99 -7.80 11.63
N ASN A 69 -16.06 -7.29 12.44
CA ASN A 69 -14.63 -7.64 12.45
C ASN A 69 -13.83 -7.34 11.16
N LYS A 70 -14.40 -6.61 10.20
CA LYS A 70 -13.67 -6.06 9.06
C LYS A 70 -13.62 -4.53 9.17
N LYS A 71 -12.52 -3.93 8.75
CA LYS A 71 -12.38 -2.47 8.67
C LYS A 71 -11.64 -2.08 7.40
N GLY A 72 -12.04 -0.97 6.79
CA GLY A 72 -11.31 -0.33 5.71
C GLY A 72 -12.22 0.21 4.62
N LEU A 73 -11.97 1.46 4.22
CA LEU A 73 -12.74 2.17 3.20
C LEU A 73 -12.77 1.41 1.87
N SER A 74 -11.61 1.04 1.32
CA SER A 74 -11.53 0.38 0.00
C SER A 74 -12.20 -0.99 0.02
N SER A 75 -12.02 -1.77 1.09
CA SER A 75 -12.70 -3.07 1.21
C SER A 75 -14.22 -2.91 1.33
N ALA A 76 -14.71 -1.85 1.99
CA ALA A 76 -16.15 -1.56 2.09
C ALA A 76 -16.73 -1.28 0.71
N VAL A 77 -16.03 -0.47 -0.08
CA VAL A 77 -16.43 -0.12 -1.44
C VAL A 77 -16.48 -1.36 -2.33
N ILE A 78 -15.44 -2.22 -2.29
CA ILE A 78 -15.42 -3.47 -3.07
C ILE A 78 -16.59 -4.36 -2.71
N GLU A 79 -16.81 -4.64 -1.42
CA GLU A 79 -17.91 -5.50 -0.96
C GLU A 79 -19.29 -4.94 -1.34
N GLY A 80 -19.46 -3.61 -1.32
CA GLY A 80 -20.66 -2.95 -1.83
C GLY A 80 -20.84 -3.08 -3.34
N MET A 81 -19.75 -2.96 -4.12
CA MET A 81 -19.77 -3.12 -5.58
C MET A 81 -20.02 -4.57 -6.01
N GLU A 82 -19.53 -5.55 -5.26
CA GLU A 82 -19.78 -6.99 -5.51
C GLU A 82 -21.26 -7.34 -5.37
N LEU A 83 -21.97 -6.72 -4.42
CA LEU A 83 -23.39 -6.96 -4.16
C LEU A 83 -24.32 -6.06 -4.97
N ALA A 84 -23.78 -5.04 -5.64
CA ALA A 84 -24.52 -4.15 -6.50
C ALA A 84 -25.11 -4.87 -7.72
N LYS A 85 -26.27 -4.41 -8.18
CA LYS A 85 -27.02 -4.94 -9.33
C LYS A 85 -27.07 -4.00 -10.53
N GLY A 86 -26.71 -2.72 -10.35
CA GLY A 86 -26.73 -1.69 -11.40
C GLY A 86 -25.59 -1.82 -12.41
N ASN A 87 -25.81 -1.37 -13.64
CA ASN A 87 -24.77 -1.37 -14.69
C ASN A 87 -23.75 -0.23 -14.49
N ALA A 88 -24.16 0.84 -13.81
CA ALA A 88 -23.28 1.89 -13.32
C ALA A 88 -23.06 1.74 -11.81
N LEU A 89 -21.80 1.81 -11.36
CA LEU A 89 -21.42 1.71 -9.97
C LEU A 89 -20.80 3.02 -9.49
N GLY A 90 -21.43 3.67 -8.52
CA GLY A 90 -21.00 4.93 -7.94
C GLY A 90 -20.49 4.79 -6.51
N VAL A 91 -19.59 5.66 -6.09
CA VAL A 91 -19.13 5.79 -4.71
C VAL A 91 -19.29 7.23 -4.28
N ILE A 92 -19.81 7.46 -3.07
CA ILE A 92 -19.83 8.76 -2.43
C ILE A 92 -19.57 8.59 -0.93
N ASP A 93 -18.69 9.42 -0.36
CA ASP A 93 -18.49 9.45 1.09
C ASP A 93 -19.76 9.97 1.81
N ALA A 94 -20.02 9.46 3.01
CA ALA A 94 -21.23 9.79 3.77
C ALA A 94 -21.21 11.16 4.46
N ASP A 95 -20.07 11.84 4.50
CA ASP A 95 -19.82 13.04 5.31
C ASP A 95 -20.41 14.36 4.74
N MET A 96 -21.20 14.25 3.66
CA MET A 96 -21.84 15.34 2.93
C MET A 96 -20.88 16.42 2.36
N GLN A 97 -19.57 16.12 2.28
CA GLN A 97 -18.61 17.03 1.66
C GLN A 97 -18.70 17.03 0.13
N HIS A 98 -19.11 15.90 -0.44
CA HIS A 98 -19.35 15.74 -1.87
C HIS A 98 -20.65 16.42 -2.28
N ASP A 99 -20.63 17.08 -3.44
CA ASP A 99 -21.83 17.67 -4.02
C ASP A 99 -22.61 16.59 -4.78
N GLU A 100 -23.62 16.02 -4.12
CA GLU A 100 -24.47 14.99 -4.69
C GLU A 100 -25.21 15.45 -5.96
N SER A 101 -25.43 16.77 -6.16
CA SER A 101 -26.21 17.30 -7.28
C SER A 101 -25.56 17.08 -8.65
N ILE A 102 -24.26 16.76 -8.69
CA ILE A 102 -23.56 16.47 -9.94
C ILE A 102 -23.78 15.01 -10.42
N LEU A 103 -24.32 14.13 -9.59
CA LEU A 103 -24.52 12.70 -9.93
C LEU A 103 -25.27 12.49 -11.25
N PRO A 104 -26.37 13.20 -11.57
CA PRO A 104 -27.02 13.07 -12.88
C PRO A 104 -26.10 13.45 -14.04
N LYS A 105 -25.32 14.53 -13.90
CA LYS A 105 -24.32 14.93 -14.93
C LYS A 105 -23.24 13.85 -15.08
N MET A 106 -22.79 13.26 -13.98
CA MET A 106 -21.80 12.17 -14.01
C MET A 106 -22.32 10.93 -14.72
N LEU A 107 -23.58 10.53 -14.46
CA LEU A 107 -24.22 9.40 -15.12
C LEU A 107 -24.38 9.61 -16.64
N ILE A 108 -24.69 10.83 -17.07
CA ILE A 108 -24.74 11.18 -18.49
C ILE A 108 -23.36 11.02 -19.12
N ALA A 109 -22.32 11.57 -18.49
CA ALA A 109 -20.94 11.47 -19.00
C ALA A 109 -20.44 10.01 -19.04
N LEU A 110 -20.92 9.13 -18.16
CA LEU A 110 -20.53 7.72 -18.13
C LEU A 110 -20.97 6.96 -19.39
N LYS A 111 -21.96 7.43 -20.14
CA LYS A 111 -22.38 6.77 -21.38
C LYS A 111 -21.22 6.66 -22.39
N GLU A 112 -20.40 7.70 -22.47
CA GLU A 112 -19.27 7.80 -23.41
C GLU A 112 -17.90 7.45 -22.79
N ASN A 113 -17.84 7.33 -21.47
CA ASN A 113 -16.61 7.12 -20.71
C ASN A 113 -16.65 5.79 -19.96
N ASP A 114 -15.50 5.33 -19.46
CA ASP A 114 -15.44 4.09 -18.65
C ASP A 114 -15.47 4.42 -17.15
N LEU A 115 -15.03 5.63 -16.79
CA LEU A 115 -14.95 6.17 -15.44
C LEU A 115 -15.24 7.68 -15.46
N VAL A 116 -16.04 8.15 -14.51
CA VAL A 116 -16.31 9.58 -14.30
C VAL A 116 -16.01 9.95 -12.86
N VAL A 117 -15.24 11.01 -12.65
CA VAL A 117 -14.76 11.44 -11.32
C VAL A 117 -15.29 12.83 -11.00
N GLY A 118 -15.91 12.97 -9.83
CA GLY A 118 -16.15 14.28 -9.24
C GLY A 118 -14.81 14.85 -8.82
N SER A 119 -14.43 15.99 -9.37
CA SER A 119 -13.07 16.53 -9.25
C SER A 119 -13.07 17.94 -8.67
N ARG A 120 -12.10 18.20 -7.79
CA ARG A 120 -11.90 19.51 -7.14
C ARG A 120 -10.99 20.45 -7.93
N VAL A 121 -10.34 19.95 -8.98
CA VAL A 121 -9.23 20.64 -9.68
C VAL A 121 -9.53 21.03 -11.12
N VAL A 122 -10.75 20.76 -11.60
CA VAL A 122 -11.21 21.13 -12.94
C VAL A 122 -12.14 22.34 -12.88
N GLU A 123 -12.61 22.80 -14.04
CA GLU A 123 -13.60 23.87 -14.15
C GLU A 123 -14.86 23.56 -13.32
N GLU A 124 -15.44 24.56 -12.66
CA GLU A 124 -16.50 24.43 -11.62
C GLU A 124 -16.06 23.68 -10.33
N GLY A 125 -14.81 23.23 -10.25
CA GLY A 125 -14.23 22.58 -9.09
C GLY A 125 -13.63 23.53 -8.06
N GLY A 126 -13.67 23.15 -6.78
CA GLY A 126 -13.04 23.93 -5.72
C GLY A 126 -12.83 23.17 -4.42
N TYR A 127 -11.84 23.60 -3.63
CA TYR A 127 -11.52 23.02 -2.31
C TYR A 127 -12.30 23.66 -1.14
N GLY A 128 -13.32 24.48 -1.43
CA GLY A 128 -14.08 25.23 -0.43
C GLY A 128 -13.15 26.01 0.51
N GLU A 129 -13.33 25.82 1.82
CA GLU A 129 -12.63 26.53 2.90
C GLU A 129 -11.27 25.92 3.29
N TRP A 130 -10.70 25.01 2.50
CA TRP A 130 -9.42 24.40 2.86
C TRP A 130 -8.28 25.44 2.95
N GLY A 131 -7.51 25.38 4.04
CA GLY A 131 -6.30 26.19 4.19
C GLY A 131 -5.21 25.86 3.15
N PHE A 132 -4.34 26.84 2.88
CA PHE A 132 -3.30 26.76 1.85
C PHE A 132 -2.39 25.52 1.97
N VAL A 133 -1.92 25.21 3.18
CA VAL A 133 -1.02 24.07 3.43
C VAL A 133 -1.68 22.73 3.04
N ARG A 134 -2.96 22.54 3.39
CA ARG A 134 -3.71 21.32 3.03
C ARG A 134 -3.88 21.19 1.52
N ARG A 135 -4.12 22.30 0.81
CA ARG A 135 -4.18 22.33 -0.66
C ARG A 135 -2.83 21.95 -1.28
N MET A 136 -1.72 22.48 -0.75
CA MET A 136 -0.39 22.15 -1.25
C MET A 136 -0.02 20.68 -1.04
N MET A 137 -0.29 20.11 0.14
CA MET A 137 -0.07 18.68 0.39
C MET A 137 -0.90 17.81 -0.56
N SER A 138 -2.16 18.18 -0.82
CA SER A 138 -3.00 17.46 -1.79
C SER A 138 -2.41 17.52 -3.20
N LYS A 139 -1.93 18.69 -3.64
CA LYS A 139 -1.30 18.85 -4.95
C LYS A 139 -0.01 18.03 -5.07
N ALA A 140 0.81 18.01 -4.03
CA ALA A 140 2.04 17.20 -4.00
C ALA A 140 1.74 15.69 -4.08
N ALA A 141 0.74 15.21 -3.34
CA ALA A 141 0.29 13.83 -3.43
C ALA A 141 -0.21 13.50 -4.85
N THR A 142 -1.09 14.33 -5.42
CA THR A 142 -1.57 14.17 -6.80
C THR A 142 -0.42 14.12 -7.81
N LEU A 143 0.57 15.02 -7.70
CA LEU A 143 1.73 15.04 -8.58
C LEU A 143 2.52 13.73 -8.49
N LEU A 144 2.76 13.23 -7.27
CA LEU A 144 3.45 11.96 -7.05
C LEU A 144 2.70 10.79 -7.70
N ALA A 145 1.36 10.74 -7.56
CA ALA A 145 0.54 9.73 -8.23
C ALA A 145 0.72 9.78 -9.75
N ARG A 146 0.66 10.97 -10.35
CA ARG A 146 0.77 11.16 -11.81
C ARG A 146 2.16 10.86 -12.37
N ILE A 147 3.21 11.00 -11.57
CA ILE A 147 4.57 10.62 -11.96
C ILE A 147 4.73 9.09 -11.96
N LEU A 148 4.20 8.42 -10.92
CA LEU A 148 4.39 6.97 -10.74
C LEU A 148 3.40 6.14 -11.56
N LEU A 149 2.19 6.64 -11.78
CA LEU A 149 1.09 5.92 -12.40
C LEU A 149 0.61 6.65 -13.67
N PRO A 150 0.22 5.92 -14.74
CA PRO A 150 -0.27 6.51 -15.99
C PRO A 150 -1.72 7.02 -15.84
N ILE A 151 -1.91 8.04 -14.99
CA ILE A 151 -3.23 8.55 -14.60
C ILE A 151 -3.69 9.67 -15.55
N PRO A 152 -4.84 9.54 -16.21
CA PRO A 152 -5.36 10.54 -17.17
C PRO A 152 -6.17 11.69 -16.53
N ILE A 153 -6.21 11.82 -15.21
CA ILE A 153 -7.06 12.78 -14.48
C ILE A 153 -6.30 13.67 -13.48
N GLY A 154 -6.89 14.82 -13.17
CA GLY A 154 -6.39 15.80 -12.22
C GLY A 154 -6.64 15.45 -10.75
N ASP A 155 -7.73 14.77 -10.40
CA ASP A 155 -8.06 14.39 -9.01
C ASP A 155 -8.17 12.86 -8.78
N PRO A 156 -7.04 12.13 -8.82
CA PRO A 156 -7.03 10.68 -8.62
C PRO A 156 -7.31 10.23 -7.19
N MET A 157 -7.46 11.17 -6.26
CA MET A 157 -7.66 10.90 -4.84
C MET A 157 -9.11 11.05 -4.40
N SER A 158 -10.00 11.38 -5.34
CA SER A 158 -11.42 11.59 -5.08
C SER A 158 -12.09 10.33 -4.54
N GLY A 159 -12.92 10.49 -3.51
CA GLY A 159 -13.84 9.46 -3.02
C GLY A 159 -15.18 9.47 -3.78
N PHE A 160 -15.30 10.31 -4.80
CA PHE A 160 -16.54 10.54 -5.52
C PHE A 160 -16.37 10.25 -7.00
N PHE A 161 -16.83 9.08 -7.43
CA PHE A 161 -16.68 8.61 -8.81
C PHE A 161 -17.77 7.61 -9.19
N ILE A 162 -17.98 7.45 -10.48
CA ILE A 162 -18.87 6.44 -11.07
C ILE A 162 -18.10 5.69 -12.15
N LEU A 163 -18.23 4.38 -12.20
CA LEU A 163 -17.62 3.53 -13.21
C LEU A 163 -18.64 2.57 -13.81
N LYS A 164 -18.31 2.06 -15.00
CA LYS A 164 -19.03 0.96 -15.63
C LYS A 164 -18.77 -0.36 -14.90
N ARG A 165 -19.80 -1.19 -14.73
CA ARG A 165 -19.68 -2.51 -14.11
C ARG A 165 -18.57 -3.35 -14.73
N GLU A 166 -18.43 -3.32 -16.05
CA GLU A 166 -17.41 -4.07 -16.77
C GLU A 166 -15.99 -3.66 -16.35
N LEU A 167 -15.77 -2.37 -16.04
CA LEU A 167 -14.49 -1.87 -15.53
C LEU A 167 -14.21 -2.40 -14.13
N PHE A 168 -15.24 -2.52 -13.28
CA PHE A 168 -15.11 -3.11 -11.96
C PHE A 168 -14.77 -4.60 -12.05
N GLU A 169 -15.51 -5.38 -12.83
CA GLU A 169 -15.31 -6.83 -12.94
C GLU A 169 -13.93 -7.20 -13.48
N GLU A 170 -13.37 -6.39 -14.40
CA GLU A 170 -12.01 -6.58 -14.91
C GLU A 170 -10.94 -6.31 -13.84
N ILE A 171 -11.13 -5.29 -13.01
CA ILE A 171 -10.09 -4.81 -12.10
C ILE A 171 -10.21 -5.38 -10.70
N ALA A 172 -11.41 -5.65 -10.20
CA ALA A 172 -11.68 -6.11 -8.83
C ALA A 172 -10.80 -7.29 -8.38
N PRO A 173 -10.57 -8.35 -9.20
CA PRO A 173 -9.70 -9.46 -8.82
C PRO A 173 -8.23 -9.06 -8.60
N LEU A 174 -7.82 -7.92 -9.15
CA LEU A 174 -6.46 -7.40 -9.04
C LEU A 174 -6.31 -6.45 -7.84
N ILE A 175 -7.40 -5.88 -7.31
CA ILE A 175 -7.34 -4.84 -6.29
C ILE A 175 -6.82 -5.41 -4.97
N ASN A 176 -5.93 -4.65 -4.31
CA ASN A 176 -5.54 -4.96 -2.95
C ASN A 176 -6.60 -4.39 -1.97
N PRO A 177 -7.36 -5.22 -1.25
CA PRO A 177 -8.43 -4.75 -0.36
C PRO A 177 -7.91 -3.95 0.84
N ARG A 178 -6.61 -4.01 1.15
CA ARG A 178 -5.95 -3.19 2.18
C ARG A 178 -5.64 -1.76 1.70
N GLY A 179 -5.88 -1.45 0.43
CA GLY A 179 -5.54 -0.17 -0.19
C GLY A 179 -6.22 1.03 0.47
N PHE A 180 -5.57 2.19 0.42
CA PHE A 180 -6.06 3.43 1.06
C PHE A 180 -7.11 4.17 0.20
N LYS A 181 -6.96 4.17 -1.13
CA LYS A 181 -7.76 4.98 -2.06
C LYS A 181 -8.16 4.18 -3.29
N ILE A 182 -9.37 3.64 -3.23
CA ILE A 182 -9.92 2.72 -4.24
C ILE A 182 -9.87 3.26 -5.68
N LEU A 183 -10.10 4.57 -5.89
CA LEU A 183 -10.02 5.18 -7.22
C LEU A 183 -8.64 5.02 -7.87
N LEU A 184 -7.57 5.11 -7.08
CA LEU A 184 -6.20 4.90 -7.58
C LEU A 184 -5.97 3.46 -8.06
N GLU A 185 -6.58 2.48 -7.41
CA GLU A 185 -6.46 1.08 -7.82
C GLU A 185 -7.07 0.88 -9.21
N PHE A 186 -8.25 1.46 -9.47
CA PHE A 186 -8.85 1.43 -10.80
C PHE A 186 -7.98 2.13 -11.86
N LEU A 187 -7.56 3.37 -11.59
CA LEU A 187 -6.76 4.17 -12.52
C LEU A 187 -5.37 3.57 -12.78
N GLY A 188 -4.77 2.95 -11.77
CA GLY A 188 -3.41 2.47 -11.84
C GLY A 188 -3.27 1.06 -12.44
N ARG A 189 -4.31 0.22 -12.33
CA ARG A 189 -4.26 -1.18 -12.79
C ARG A 189 -4.66 -1.38 -14.25
N LYS A 190 -5.50 -0.51 -14.82
CA LYS A 190 -5.87 -0.57 -16.24
C LYS A 190 -5.33 0.65 -17.00
N LYS A 191 -4.56 0.39 -18.04
CA LYS A 191 -4.08 1.43 -18.97
C LYS A 191 -5.18 1.79 -19.96
N GLY A 192 -5.23 3.06 -20.37
CA GLY A 192 -6.13 3.52 -21.42
C GLY A 192 -7.61 3.66 -21.01
N ILE A 193 -7.91 3.76 -19.70
CA ILE A 193 -9.26 4.10 -19.23
C ILE A 193 -9.67 5.45 -19.81
N ARG A 194 -10.84 5.52 -20.45
CA ARG A 194 -11.45 6.81 -20.81
C ARG A 194 -12.10 7.39 -19.57
N ALA A 195 -11.37 8.29 -18.90
CA ALA A 195 -11.82 8.95 -17.70
C ALA A 195 -12.24 10.40 -17.98
N LYS A 196 -13.36 10.83 -17.41
CA LYS A 196 -13.84 12.21 -17.46
C LYS A 196 -13.96 12.80 -16.06
N GLU A 197 -13.55 14.05 -15.91
CA GLU A 197 -13.73 14.79 -14.66
C GLU A 197 -14.90 15.79 -14.77
N ILE A 198 -15.69 15.89 -13.70
CA ILE A 198 -16.74 16.90 -13.53
C ILE A 198 -16.46 17.68 -12.26
N GLY A 199 -16.42 19.01 -12.36
CA GLY A 199 -16.12 19.89 -11.25
C GLY A 199 -17.19 19.90 -10.17
N TYR A 200 -16.77 19.99 -8.92
CA TYR A 200 -17.63 20.40 -7.80
C TYR A 200 -16.84 21.09 -6.70
N VAL A 201 -17.56 21.84 -5.86
CA VAL A 201 -16.99 22.49 -4.68
C VAL A 201 -17.06 21.55 -3.48
N PHE A 202 -15.91 21.17 -2.95
CA PHE A 202 -15.80 20.33 -1.75
C PHE A 202 -16.25 21.11 -0.51
N ARG A 203 -17.37 20.69 0.08
CA ARG A 203 -17.98 21.37 1.22
C ARG A 203 -17.25 21.07 2.52
N THR A 204 -17.42 21.92 3.52
CA THR A 204 -16.92 21.68 4.87
C THR A 204 -17.74 20.56 5.51
N ARG A 205 -17.06 19.62 6.20
CA ARG A 205 -17.72 18.53 6.93
C ARG A 205 -18.64 19.10 8.00
N ILE A 206 -19.90 18.66 8.03
CA ILE A 206 -20.91 19.17 8.97
C ILE A 206 -20.79 18.48 10.33
N HIS A 207 -20.47 17.18 10.35
CA HIS A 207 -20.29 16.38 11.58
C HIS A 207 -19.05 15.47 11.48
N GLY A 208 -18.27 15.37 12.56
CA GLY A 208 -17.11 14.46 12.69
C GLY A 208 -15.73 15.13 12.60
N GLU A 209 -14.68 14.43 12.99
CA GLU A 209 -13.29 14.92 13.00
C GLU A 209 -12.48 14.45 11.77
N THR A 210 -11.59 15.30 11.25
CA THR A 210 -10.60 14.90 10.24
C THR A 210 -9.32 14.44 10.91
N LYS A 211 -9.03 13.13 10.90
CA LYS A 211 -7.74 12.62 11.38
C LYS A 211 -6.75 12.51 10.20
N MET A 212 -5.96 13.55 9.95
CA MET A 212 -4.73 13.40 9.16
C MET A 212 -3.63 12.86 10.08
N SER A 213 -3.33 11.56 9.97
CA SER A 213 -2.21 10.92 10.67
C SER A 213 -1.04 10.66 9.72
N SER A 214 0.18 10.60 10.25
CA SER A 214 1.37 10.18 9.50
C SER A 214 1.22 8.79 8.87
N SER A 215 0.41 7.92 9.47
CA SER A 215 0.07 6.59 8.93
C SER A 215 -0.67 6.66 7.59
N ILE A 216 -1.49 7.69 7.36
CA ILE A 216 -2.19 7.88 6.08
C ILE A 216 -1.20 8.13 4.94
N ILE A 217 -0.19 8.97 5.18
CA ILE A 217 0.85 9.28 4.18
C ILE A 217 1.67 8.02 3.86
N GLN A 218 2.04 7.24 4.88
CA GLN A 218 2.76 5.98 4.68
C GLN A 218 1.94 4.99 3.86
N ASN A 219 0.67 4.76 4.22
CA ASN A 219 -0.23 3.87 3.49
C ASN A 219 -0.41 4.31 2.03
N TYR A 220 -0.44 5.61 1.79
CA TYR A 220 -0.52 6.18 0.46
C TYR A 220 0.71 5.85 -0.40
N ILE A 221 1.92 6.07 0.13
CA ILE A 221 3.17 5.75 -0.59
C ILE A 221 3.26 4.23 -0.87
N VAL A 222 2.88 3.41 0.11
CA VAL A 222 2.82 1.95 -0.04
C VAL A 222 1.87 1.54 -1.16
N ALA A 223 0.69 2.16 -1.25
CA ALA A 223 -0.27 1.87 -2.31
C ALA A 223 0.27 2.25 -3.70
N LEU A 224 0.88 3.43 -3.85
CA LEU A 224 1.50 3.82 -5.13
C LEU A 224 2.59 2.85 -5.57
N TYR A 225 3.43 2.42 -4.62
CA TYR A 225 4.45 1.42 -4.89
C TYR A 225 3.84 0.08 -5.31
N ASP A 226 2.83 -0.42 -4.60
CA ASP A 226 2.18 -1.71 -4.89
C ASP A 226 1.54 -1.71 -6.29
N ILE A 227 0.81 -0.65 -6.62
CA ILE A 227 0.16 -0.51 -7.93
C ILE A 227 1.21 -0.48 -9.05
N ARG A 228 2.33 0.22 -8.88
CA ARG A 228 3.35 0.38 -9.93
C ARG A 228 4.30 -0.82 -10.04
N PHE A 229 4.77 -1.31 -8.91
CA PHE A 229 5.89 -2.25 -8.81
C PHE A 229 5.54 -3.56 -8.10
N GLY A 230 4.42 -3.64 -7.37
CA GLY A 230 4.06 -4.79 -6.54
C GLY A 230 3.97 -6.11 -7.30
N LYS A 231 3.62 -6.08 -8.59
CA LYS A 231 3.64 -7.27 -9.48
C LYS A 231 5.05 -7.83 -9.70
N TYR A 232 6.07 -6.98 -9.68
CA TYR A 232 7.46 -7.34 -9.99
C TYR A 232 8.31 -7.50 -8.73
N ILE A 233 8.18 -6.57 -7.79
CA ILE A 233 9.01 -6.50 -6.59
C ILE A 233 8.11 -6.25 -5.38
N SER A 234 8.02 -7.25 -4.50
CA SER A 234 7.25 -7.12 -3.25
C SER A 234 7.83 -6.01 -2.35
N LEU A 235 6.96 -5.22 -1.72
CA LEU A 235 7.40 -4.16 -0.80
C LEU A 235 8.18 -4.73 0.40
N THR A 236 7.84 -5.92 0.86
CA THR A 236 8.57 -6.65 1.91
C THR A 236 10.01 -6.93 1.51
N PHE A 237 10.28 -7.24 0.24
CA PHE A 237 11.63 -7.38 -0.27
C PHE A 237 12.39 -6.05 -0.27
N VAL A 238 11.74 -4.94 -0.68
CA VAL A 238 12.37 -3.61 -0.64
C VAL A 238 12.75 -3.21 0.79
N LYS A 239 11.83 -3.36 1.74
CA LYS A 239 12.11 -3.09 3.17
C LYS A 239 13.23 -3.97 3.72
N TYR A 240 13.26 -5.23 3.32
CA TYR A 240 14.32 -6.17 3.67
C TYR A 240 15.69 -5.71 3.13
N SER A 241 15.75 -5.31 1.86
CA SER A 241 16.97 -4.81 1.23
C SER A 241 17.47 -3.51 1.85
N ILE A 242 16.57 -2.56 2.17
CA ILE A 242 16.91 -1.33 2.90
C ILE A 242 17.50 -1.67 4.27
N THR A 243 16.88 -2.61 4.98
CA THR A 243 17.40 -3.09 6.27
C THR A 243 18.81 -3.68 6.11
N GLY A 244 19.04 -4.49 5.08
CA GLY A 244 20.38 -5.01 4.75
C GLY A 244 21.41 -3.92 4.51
N VAL A 245 21.05 -2.85 3.77
CA VAL A 245 21.94 -1.69 3.54
C VAL A 245 22.26 -0.97 4.84
N ILE A 246 21.28 -0.75 5.73
CA ILE A 246 21.52 -0.20 7.07
C ILE A 246 22.49 -1.10 7.84
N GLY A 247 22.30 -2.42 7.75
CA GLY A 247 23.18 -3.42 8.32
C GLY A 247 24.64 -3.30 7.87
N ILE A 248 24.92 -2.88 6.64
CA ILE A 248 26.30 -2.64 6.16
C ILE A 248 26.95 -1.52 6.99
N PHE A 249 26.25 -0.41 7.20
CA PHE A 249 26.77 0.70 8.01
C PHE A 249 26.94 0.31 9.48
N VAL A 250 26.00 -0.47 10.03
CA VAL A 250 26.11 -1.02 11.39
C VAL A 250 27.31 -1.95 11.53
N ASN A 251 27.59 -2.78 10.52
CA ASN A 251 28.75 -3.66 10.50
C ASN A 251 30.05 -2.83 10.53
N LEU A 252 30.18 -1.86 9.64
CA LEU A 252 31.35 -0.98 9.56
C LEU A 252 31.56 -0.21 10.87
N PHE A 253 30.48 0.30 11.46
CA PHE A 253 30.53 0.97 12.76
C PHE A 253 30.95 0.01 13.88
N GLY A 254 30.40 -1.21 13.91
CA GLY A 254 30.76 -2.23 14.90
C GLY A 254 32.23 -2.63 14.81
N GLN A 255 32.77 -2.77 13.60
CA GLN A 255 34.19 -3.02 13.38
C GLN A 255 35.06 -1.86 13.89
N PHE A 256 34.72 -0.63 13.51
CA PHE A 256 35.40 0.57 13.98
C PHE A 256 35.39 0.67 15.51
N PHE A 257 34.22 0.47 16.13
CA PHE A 257 34.06 0.51 17.58
C PHE A 257 34.88 -0.58 18.28
N ALA A 258 34.88 -1.80 17.75
CA ALA A 258 35.67 -2.89 18.29
C ALA A 258 37.18 -2.61 18.24
N THR A 259 37.67 -2.08 17.13
CA THR A 259 39.09 -1.79 16.93
C THR A 259 39.54 -0.57 17.74
N GLU A 260 38.86 0.56 17.61
CA GLU A 260 39.32 1.85 18.14
C GLU A 260 38.93 2.07 19.61
N VAL A 261 37.75 1.59 20.03
CA VAL A 261 37.23 1.84 21.38
C VAL A 261 37.53 0.68 22.31
N LEU A 262 37.26 -0.55 21.86
CA LEU A 262 37.47 -1.75 22.69
C LEU A 262 38.91 -2.28 22.59
N ASN A 263 39.74 -1.73 21.71
CA ASN A 263 41.11 -2.15 21.45
C ASN A 263 41.20 -3.67 21.18
N LEU A 264 40.15 -4.23 20.56
CA LEU A 264 40.12 -5.60 20.10
C LEU A 264 40.98 -5.67 18.85
N LYS A 265 42.29 -5.80 19.07
CA LYS A 265 43.32 -5.81 18.02
C LYS A 265 42.88 -6.72 16.87
N GLU A 266 43.08 -6.24 15.65
CA GLU A 266 43.23 -7.14 14.51
C GLU A 266 44.32 -8.13 14.91
N THR A 267 43.97 -9.41 15.10
CA THR A 267 44.96 -10.47 15.15
C THR A 267 45.54 -10.60 13.75
N GLY A 268 46.43 -9.67 13.39
CA GLY A 268 47.31 -9.79 12.25
C GLY A 268 48.30 -10.90 12.54
N ILE A 269 48.01 -12.10 12.02
CA ILE A 269 49.06 -13.06 11.71
C ILE A 269 48.89 -13.41 10.23
N ILE A 270 49.71 -12.74 9.43
CA ILE A 270 50.05 -13.14 8.07
C ILE A 270 50.63 -14.58 8.17
N TYR A 271 50.21 -15.45 7.25
CA TYR A 271 50.51 -16.89 7.10
C TYR A 271 49.64 -17.88 7.90
N GLN A 272 48.45 -18.25 7.38
CA GLN A 272 48.29 -19.38 6.46
C GLN A 272 46.80 -19.56 6.08
N SER A 273 46.60 -19.75 4.79
CA SER A 273 45.48 -20.30 4.02
C SER A 273 44.17 -20.64 4.77
N TYR A 274 43.11 -19.95 4.33
CA TYR A 274 41.69 -20.26 4.53
C TYR A 274 41.05 -19.70 5.83
N PHE A 275 40.85 -18.38 5.87
CA PHE A 275 39.76 -17.71 6.60
C PHE A 275 39.82 -17.73 8.16
N LYS A 276 40.60 -16.81 8.75
CA LYS A 276 40.46 -16.41 10.17
C LYS A 276 40.02 -14.94 10.25
N PRO A 277 38.70 -14.64 10.33
CA PRO A 277 38.24 -13.27 10.50
C PRO A 277 38.72 -12.72 11.85
N SER A 278 39.11 -11.44 11.89
CA SER A 278 39.46 -10.78 13.15
C SER A 278 38.24 -10.72 14.08
N ILE A 279 38.48 -10.63 15.39
CA ILE A 279 37.41 -10.52 16.39
C ILE A 279 36.53 -9.29 16.09
N ALA A 280 37.11 -8.19 15.61
CA ALA A 280 36.37 -7.00 15.19
C ALA A 280 35.40 -7.27 14.03
N VAL A 281 35.80 -8.07 13.03
CA VAL A 281 34.93 -8.45 11.90
C VAL A 281 33.76 -9.31 12.37
N VAL A 282 33.99 -10.28 13.25
CA VAL A 282 32.93 -11.11 13.82
C VAL A 282 31.97 -10.26 14.65
N PHE A 283 32.50 -9.34 15.46
CA PHE A 283 31.70 -8.43 16.28
C PHE A 283 30.81 -7.52 15.43
N GLY A 284 31.37 -6.87 14.40
CA GLY A 284 30.60 -6.04 13.49
C GLY A 284 29.52 -6.81 12.72
N PHE A 285 29.84 -8.04 12.29
CA PHE A 285 28.87 -8.93 11.64
C PHE A 285 27.70 -9.27 12.56
N GLU A 286 27.96 -9.71 13.80
CA GLU A 286 26.88 -10.06 14.74
C GLU A 286 26.03 -8.84 15.14
N LEU A 287 26.65 -7.67 15.31
CA LEU A 287 25.92 -6.42 15.57
C LEU A 287 24.99 -6.06 14.39
N SER A 288 25.47 -6.26 13.16
CA SER A 288 24.67 -6.08 11.94
C SER A 288 23.50 -7.07 11.85
N VAL A 289 23.74 -8.35 12.13
CA VAL A 289 22.70 -9.40 12.14
C VAL A 289 21.64 -9.09 13.19
N LEU A 290 22.04 -8.65 14.39
CA LEU A 290 21.12 -8.24 15.46
C LEU A 290 20.28 -7.03 15.05
N SER A 291 20.91 -5.98 14.54
CA SER A 291 20.22 -4.78 14.05
C SER A 291 19.22 -5.13 12.94
N ASN A 292 19.64 -5.95 11.97
CA ASN A 292 18.80 -6.38 10.86
C ASN A 292 17.62 -7.23 11.34
N TYR A 293 17.81 -8.10 12.32
CA TYR A 293 16.73 -8.88 12.91
C TYR A 293 15.69 -7.96 13.57
N ILE A 294 16.14 -7.02 14.40
CA ILE A 294 15.25 -6.08 15.11
C ILE A 294 14.46 -5.25 14.11
N LEU A 295 15.13 -4.62 13.14
CA LEU A 295 14.49 -3.79 12.12
C LEU A 295 13.50 -4.60 11.27
N ASN A 296 13.87 -5.81 10.85
CA ASN A 296 12.96 -6.65 10.08
C ASN A 296 11.75 -7.10 10.91
N ASN A 297 11.92 -7.38 12.21
CA ASN A 297 10.82 -7.79 13.08
C ASN A 297 9.84 -6.64 13.36
N ILE A 298 10.31 -5.40 13.52
CA ILE A 298 9.46 -4.25 13.83
C ILE A 298 8.88 -3.56 12.59
N TRP A 299 9.52 -3.68 11.42
CA TRP A 299 9.17 -2.87 10.25
C TRP A 299 8.86 -3.69 8.98
N THR A 300 9.76 -4.60 8.59
CA THR A 300 9.61 -5.39 7.35
C THR A 300 8.47 -6.41 7.48
N PHE A 301 8.49 -7.19 8.55
CA PHE A 301 7.55 -8.28 8.85
C PHE A 301 6.68 -7.95 10.06
N ASN A 302 6.34 -6.67 10.25
CA ASN A 302 5.55 -6.21 11.40
C ASN A 302 4.21 -6.97 11.57
N GLU A 303 3.61 -7.41 10.46
CA GLU A 303 2.38 -8.23 10.49
C GLU A 303 2.59 -9.60 11.17
N PHE A 304 3.82 -10.12 11.18
CA PHE A 304 4.22 -11.41 11.75
C PHE A 304 5.21 -11.23 12.92
N LYS A 305 5.20 -10.04 13.53
CA LYS A 305 6.16 -9.63 14.55
C LYS A 305 6.19 -10.62 15.71
N LYS A 306 7.39 -11.03 16.11
CA LYS A 306 7.63 -11.81 17.33
C LYS A 306 7.60 -10.86 18.53
N THR A 307 6.67 -11.08 19.47
CA THR A 307 6.46 -10.21 20.64
C THR A 307 6.90 -10.86 21.94
N GLY A 308 6.82 -12.19 22.06
CA GLY A 308 7.30 -12.93 23.24
C GLY A 308 8.82 -12.94 23.36
N ALA A 309 9.34 -13.00 24.59
CA ALA A 309 10.79 -13.09 24.82
C ALA A 309 11.40 -14.34 24.19
N LEU A 310 10.79 -15.51 24.42
CA LEU A 310 11.22 -16.78 23.82
C LEU A 310 11.07 -16.76 22.29
N ASP A 311 9.97 -16.22 21.77
CA ASP A 311 9.75 -16.10 20.31
C ASP A 311 10.80 -15.23 19.63
N ASN A 312 11.24 -14.16 20.29
CA ASN A 312 12.31 -13.30 19.79
C ASN A 312 13.66 -14.04 19.81
N ILE A 313 13.95 -14.81 20.85
CA ILE A 313 15.19 -15.61 20.92
C ILE A 313 15.22 -16.65 19.78
N PHE A 314 14.16 -17.46 19.65
CA PHE A 314 14.09 -18.46 18.59
C PHE A 314 14.05 -17.83 17.20
N GLY A 315 13.35 -16.71 17.04
CA GLY A 315 13.35 -15.94 15.80
C GLY A 315 14.73 -15.43 15.43
N PHE A 316 15.48 -14.90 16.41
CA PHE A 316 16.84 -14.43 16.21
C PHE A 316 17.79 -15.57 15.82
N ILE A 317 17.71 -16.73 16.49
CA ILE A 317 18.51 -17.91 16.14
C ILE A 317 18.26 -18.34 14.69
N LYS A 318 16.99 -18.42 14.26
CA LYS A 318 16.65 -18.75 12.87
C LYS A 318 17.22 -17.72 11.88
N PHE A 319 17.08 -16.43 12.21
CA PHE A 319 17.60 -15.35 11.39
C PHE A 319 19.14 -15.39 11.26
N ASN A 320 19.84 -15.67 12.36
CA ASN A 320 21.30 -15.80 12.36
C ASN A 320 21.74 -17.00 11.51
N LEU A 321 21.12 -18.17 11.68
CA LEU A 321 21.39 -19.36 10.84
C LEU A 321 21.20 -19.07 9.35
N ILE A 322 20.11 -18.41 8.98
CA ILE A 322 19.86 -18.00 7.59
C ILE A 322 20.92 -17.00 7.11
N SER A 323 21.33 -16.05 7.96
CA SER A 323 22.37 -15.08 7.62
C SER A 323 23.71 -15.76 7.34
N VAL A 324 24.07 -16.80 8.10
CA VAL A 324 25.26 -17.62 7.85
C VAL A 324 25.15 -18.40 6.53
N ILE A 325 24.00 -18.99 6.24
CA ILE A 325 23.74 -19.64 4.94
C ILE A 325 23.92 -18.63 3.80
N GLY A 326 23.37 -17.43 3.94
CA GLY A 326 23.54 -16.36 2.96
C GLY A 326 25.00 -15.97 2.74
N LEU A 327 25.80 -15.89 3.80
CA LEU A 327 27.23 -15.63 3.69
C LEU A 327 27.96 -16.73 2.89
N ILE A 328 27.62 -18.00 3.14
CA ILE A 328 28.17 -19.13 2.38
C ILE A 328 27.79 -19.02 0.90
N ILE A 329 26.52 -18.72 0.60
CA ILE A 329 26.05 -18.51 -0.77
C ILE A 329 26.82 -17.36 -1.45
N GLN A 330 26.96 -16.21 -0.77
CA GLN A 330 27.68 -15.06 -1.31
C GLN A 330 29.12 -15.42 -1.69
N LEU A 331 29.86 -16.05 -0.76
CA LEU A 331 31.26 -16.43 -0.99
C LEU A 331 31.39 -17.46 -2.11
N SER A 332 30.47 -18.42 -2.17
CA SER A 332 30.47 -19.48 -3.19
C SER A 332 30.18 -18.92 -4.58
N VAL A 333 29.15 -18.08 -4.71
CA VAL A 333 28.79 -17.41 -5.97
C VAL A 333 29.90 -16.48 -6.43
N TRP A 334 30.45 -15.67 -5.52
CA TRP A 334 31.57 -14.79 -5.85
C TRP A 334 32.73 -15.58 -6.43
N ARG A 335 33.14 -16.68 -5.76
CA ARG A 335 34.25 -17.51 -6.22
C ARG A 335 33.99 -18.16 -7.57
N LEU A 336 32.86 -18.86 -7.72
CA LEU A 336 32.51 -19.57 -8.94
C LEU A 336 32.35 -18.61 -10.12
N SER A 337 31.66 -17.49 -9.94
CA SER A 337 31.48 -16.51 -11.01
C SER A 337 32.80 -15.86 -11.43
N LEU A 338 33.70 -15.61 -10.47
CA LEU A 338 35.02 -15.05 -10.76
C LEU A 338 35.86 -16.03 -11.60
N GLU A 339 35.88 -17.31 -11.24
CA GLU A 339 36.58 -18.36 -11.99
C GLU A 339 36.02 -18.50 -13.41
N ILE A 340 34.68 -18.49 -13.57
CA ILE A 340 34.04 -18.55 -14.89
C ILE A 340 34.41 -17.34 -15.76
N ILE A 341 34.33 -16.12 -15.20
CA ILE A 341 34.67 -14.90 -15.96
C ILE A 341 36.14 -14.91 -16.37
N GLN A 342 37.05 -15.32 -15.47
CA GLN A 342 38.47 -15.42 -15.78
C GLN A 342 38.78 -16.51 -16.82
N MET A 343 38.03 -17.61 -16.83
CA MET A 343 38.20 -18.70 -17.79
C MET A 343 37.75 -18.32 -19.21
N TYR A 344 36.57 -17.72 -19.35
CA TYR A 344 35.97 -17.45 -20.66
C TYR A 344 36.23 -16.03 -21.18
N PHE A 345 36.51 -15.07 -20.30
CA PHE A 345 36.70 -13.65 -20.65
C PHE A 345 37.91 -13.00 -19.94
N PRO A 346 39.11 -13.60 -20.02
CA PRO A 346 40.28 -13.21 -19.21
C PRO A 346 40.69 -11.73 -19.36
N ASN A 347 40.52 -11.16 -20.56
CA ASN A 347 40.96 -9.79 -20.87
C ASN A 347 39.82 -8.75 -20.88
N MET A 348 38.56 -9.16 -20.67
CA MET A 348 37.42 -8.29 -20.93
C MET A 348 37.11 -7.35 -19.75
N PHE A 349 37.36 -7.79 -18.52
CA PHE A 349 36.94 -7.07 -17.32
C PHE A 349 38.05 -6.79 -16.30
N GLY A 350 39.25 -7.38 -16.43
CA GLY A 350 40.35 -7.16 -15.50
C GLY A 350 39.91 -7.26 -14.02
N SER A 351 40.29 -6.27 -13.21
CA SER A 351 39.87 -6.16 -11.79
C SER A 351 38.35 -5.95 -11.58
N PHE A 352 37.62 -5.54 -12.62
CA PHE A 352 36.16 -5.35 -12.57
C PHE A 352 35.40 -6.67 -12.40
N SER A 353 35.98 -7.79 -12.84
CA SER A 353 35.43 -9.14 -12.66
C SER A 353 35.15 -9.45 -11.19
N THR A 354 36.08 -9.12 -10.28
CA THR A 354 35.93 -9.32 -8.83
C THR A 354 34.73 -8.55 -8.27
N TYR A 355 34.53 -7.30 -8.70
CA TYR A 355 33.41 -6.48 -8.23
C TYR A 355 32.07 -6.98 -8.77
N ILE A 356 31.99 -7.35 -10.05
CA ILE A 356 30.79 -7.95 -10.66
C ILE A 356 30.41 -9.24 -9.91
N SER A 357 31.37 -10.14 -9.72
CA SER A 357 31.19 -11.40 -9.01
C SER A 357 30.71 -11.20 -7.58
N ASN A 358 31.25 -10.18 -6.89
CA ASN A 358 30.83 -9.87 -5.52
C ASN A 358 29.41 -9.32 -5.47
N LEU A 359 29.06 -8.40 -6.39
CA LEU A 359 27.69 -7.88 -6.51
C LEU A 359 26.68 -9.00 -6.81
N LEU A 360 27.03 -9.94 -7.68
CA LEU A 360 26.19 -11.10 -7.97
C LEU A 360 26.00 -11.98 -6.74
N GLY A 361 27.08 -12.23 -5.99
CA GLY A 361 27.03 -12.97 -4.73
C GLY A 361 26.13 -12.30 -3.69
N ILE A 362 26.29 -10.99 -3.48
CA ILE A 362 25.47 -10.20 -2.55
C ILE A 362 23.99 -10.26 -2.97
N PHE A 363 23.70 -10.10 -4.26
CA PHE A 363 22.34 -10.13 -4.77
C PHE A 363 21.67 -11.48 -4.53
N LEU A 364 22.32 -12.60 -4.91
CA LEU A 364 21.76 -13.94 -4.73
C LEU A 364 21.64 -14.33 -3.25
N ALA A 365 22.60 -13.95 -2.40
CA ALA A 365 22.51 -14.17 -0.96
C ALA A 365 21.35 -13.37 -0.34
N THR A 366 21.20 -12.09 -0.70
CA THR A 366 20.09 -11.25 -0.21
C THR A 366 18.74 -11.81 -0.63
N PHE A 367 18.63 -12.23 -1.89
CA PHE A 367 17.43 -12.85 -2.43
C PHE A 367 17.10 -14.16 -1.70
N GLY A 368 18.06 -15.08 -1.58
CA GLY A 368 17.88 -16.34 -0.86
C GLY A 368 17.50 -16.13 0.62
N ASN A 369 18.22 -15.25 1.31
CA ASN A 369 17.95 -14.91 2.71
C ASN A 369 16.55 -14.34 2.91
N TYR A 370 16.07 -13.49 1.99
CA TYR A 370 14.72 -12.96 2.06
C TYR A 370 13.66 -14.05 2.01
N PHE A 371 13.73 -14.98 1.04
CA PHE A 371 12.74 -16.05 0.91
C PHE A 371 12.80 -17.03 2.08
N LEU A 372 14.00 -17.39 2.54
CA LEU A 372 14.16 -18.23 3.72
C LEU A 372 13.55 -17.56 4.95
N ASN A 373 13.86 -16.28 5.19
CA ASN A 373 13.32 -15.57 6.35
C ASN A 373 11.80 -15.41 6.29
N LYS A 374 11.26 -15.07 5.13
CA LYS A 374 9.81 -14.95 4.91
C LYS A 374 9.08 -16.27 5.23
N ASN A 375 9.67 -17.41 4.88
CA ASN A 375 9.02 -18.72 5.02
C ASN A 375 9.31 -19.44 6.34
N PHE A 376 10.46 -19.21 6.97
CA PHE A 376 10.91 -19.94 8.15
C PHE A 376 10.98 -19.10 9.43
N THR A 377 11.43 -17.85 9.34
CA THR A 377 11.59 -16.97 10.51
C THR A 377 10.27 -16.27 10.86
N TRP A 378 9.63 -15.68 9.86
CA TRP A 378 8.38 -14.92 9.99
C TRP A 378 7.20 -15.62 9.32
N ARG A 379 6.93 -16.87 9.73
CA ARG A 379 5.72 -17.64 9.36
C ARG A 379 4.58 -17.39 10.37
N TYR A 380 3.33 -17.55 9.91
CA TYR A 380 2.18 -17.82 10.77
C TYR A 380 2.52 -18.98 11.73
N SER A 381 2.45 -18.73 13.03
CA SER A 381 2.15 -19.79 13.97
C SER A 381 0.70 -20.19 13.70
N GLU A 382 0.50 -21.38 13.14
CA GLU A 382 -0.83 -22.03 13.11
C GLU A 382 -1.36 -22.22 14.54
#